data_AF-A0A1H8Y4M5-F1
#
_entry.id   AF-A0A1H8Y4M5-F1
#
_cell.length_a   1.000
_cell.length_b   1.000
_cell.length_c   1.000
_cell.angle_alpha   90.00
_cell.angle_beta   90.00
_cell.angle_gamma   90.00
#
_symmetry.space_group_name_H-M   'P 1'
#
loop_
_entity.id
_entity.type
_entity.pdbx_description
1 polymer ?
#
loop_
_entity_poly.entity_id
_entity_poly.type
_entity_poly.pdbx_seq_one_letter_code
_entity_poly.pdbx_strand_id
1 'polypeptide(L)'
;MNVLIIGLGYAGHRFWRAFERLSVSTGMPLRLAYVDRKPKASELPFFPTVASALHHFEPDIVVVSVNDESHARILAELSGYRGFVLCEKPLVTPADDLTLVAEHLSQVSGFALDLVERYSPATQSLRRQISAQGWSLVRASFHWGKDRLNDYRPTCGVTSEVIHALDLVSWICSSADPLQIHDVLGVRSDFSISGHSVLDTVSLTGTLGQATLAGYASFVNIMRQRTVDFSFIDQEQRVIQARLVFDTPSWDQDYLRIWTRNDQGREQLIDEQCFSPAQPGLETLHKLSRLCRHVVRWVSLREMPSQPFPDLQTAIALQHQLNLIETSARCPPPACYAPYGNRSLLPEMSDLETLG
;
A
#
# COMPACT_ATOMS: atom_id res chain seq x y z
N MET A 1 14.53 21.80 3.17
CA MET A 1 14.12 20.82 2.15
C MET A 1 12.68 21.11 1.78
N ASN A 2 12.37 21.14 0.49
CA ASN A 2 11.04 21.47 -0.03
C ASN A 2 10.30 20.17 -0.37
N VAL A 3 9.08 20.00 0.14
CA VAL A 3 8.22 18.85 -0.14
C VAL A 3 6.93 19.35 -0.77
N LEU A 4 6.65 18.88 -1.98
CA LEU A 4 5.44 19.22 -2.73
C LEU A 4 4.44 18.07 -2.65
N ILE A 5 3.21 18.33 -2.23
CA ILE A 5 2.13 17.35 -2.21
C ILE A 5 1.17 17.62 -3.38
N ILE A 6 1.04 16.68 -4.31
CA ILE A 6 0.12 16.77 -5.44
C ILE A 6 -1.15 15.99 -5.07
N GLY A 7 -2.24 16.72 -4.86
CA GLY A 7 -3.53 16.22 -4.37
C GLY A 7 -3.63 16.31 -2.85
N LEU A 8 -4.20 17.40 -2.33
CA LEU A 8 -4.41 17.62 -0.89
C LEU A 8 -5.81 17.12 -0.46
N GLY A 9 -6.12 15.87 -0.85
CA GLY A 9 -7.26 15.11 -0.35
C GLY A 9 -6.91 14.33 0.92
N TYR A 10 -7.68 13.28 1.24
CA TYR A 10 -7.46 12.46 2.44
C TYR A 10 -6.01 11.94 2.56
N ALA A 11 -5.49 11.27 1.52
CA ALA A 11 -4.11 10.76 1.52
C ALA A 11 -3.07 11.88 1.62
N GLY A 12 -3.22 12.96 0.84
CA GLY A 12 -2.33 14.12 0.89
C GLY A 12 -2.27 14.78 2.27
N HIS A 13 -3.41 14.87 2.97
CA HIS A 13 -3.44 15.36 4.37
C HIS A 13 -2.68 14.43 5.33
N ARG A 14 -2.72 13.11 5.11
CA ARG A 14 -1.94 12.15 5.91
C ARG A 14 -0.43 12.36 5.70
N PHE A 15 0.02 12.57 4.46
CA PHE A 15 1.41 12.94 4.18
C PHE A 15 1.80 14.27 4.81
N TRP A 16 0.96 15.30 4.67
CA TRP A 16 1.19 16.61 5.28
C TRP A 16 1.44 16.47 6.79
N ARG A 17 0.51 15.81 7.51
CA ARG A 17 0.65 15.57 8.96
C ARG A 17 1.92 14.79 9.31
N ALA A 18 2.26 13.76 8.52
CA ALA A 18 3.48 12.99 8.73
C ALA A 18 4.73 13.86 8.57
N PHE A 19 4.83 14.68 7.52
CA PHE A 19 5.97 15.57 7.31
C PHE A 19 6.06 16.68 8.36
N GLU A 20 4.95 17.30 8.77
CA GLU A 20 4.97 18.29 9.86
C GLU A 20 5.52 17.69 11.15
N ARG A 21 5.05 16.50 11.54
CA ARG A 21 5.57 15.79 12.70
C ARG A 21 7.05 15.45 12.57
N LEU A 22 7.50 15.08 11.37
CA LEU A 22 8.92 14.84 11.12
C LEU A 22 9.76 16.10 11.25
N SER A 23 9.28 17.24 10.75
CA SER A 23 10.00 18.50 10.90
C SER A 23 10.23 18.85 12.37
N VAL A 24 9.20 18.68 13.22
CA VAL A 24 9.30 18.92 14.66
C VAL A 24 10.21 17.90 15.35
N SER A 25 10.01 16.61 15.10
CA SER A 25 10.71 15.53 15.83
C SER A 25 12.19 15.36 15.44
N THR A 26 12.56 15.72 14.21
CA THR A 26 13.94 15.59 13.73
C THR A 26 14.71 16.91 13.75
N GLY A 27 14.03 18.03 13.94
CA GLY A 27 14.62 19.38 13.80
C GLY A 27 15.02 19.74 12.37
N MET A 28 14.72 18.91 11.37
CA MET A 28 14.98 19.22 9.97
C MET A 28 13.93 20.19 9.45
N PRO A 29 14.31 21.37 8.91
CA PRO A 29 13.36 22.34 8.38
C PRO A 29 12.76 21.84 7.06
N LEU A 30 11.48 21.49 7.10
CA LEU A 30 10.68 21.11 5.93
C LEU A 30 9.78 22.28 5.53
N ARG A 31 9.86 22.69 4.27
CA ARG A 31 8.90 23.61 3.67
C ARG A 31 7.93 22.76 2.87
N LEU A 32 6.64 22.90 3.16
CA LEU A 32 5.59 22.14 2.50
C LEU A 32 4.81 23.07 1.57
N ALA A 33 4.41 22.58 0.41
CA ALA A 33 3.47 23.23 -0.49
C ALA A 33 2.60 22.17 -1.16
N TYR A 34 1.53 22.58 -1.82
CA TYR A 34 0.66 21.63 -2.51
C TYR A 34 0.18 22.11 -3.88
N VAL A 35 -0.14 21.13 -4.72
CA VAL A 35 -0.85 21.31 -5.99
C VAL A 35 -2.21 20.64 -5.86
N ASP A 36 -3.25 21.36 -6.26
CA ASP A 36 -4.61 20.83 -6.34
C ASP A 36 -5.39 21.56 -7.45
N ARG A 37 -6.56 21.03 -7.84
CA ARG A 37 -7.44 21.67 -8.82
C ARG A 37 -7.99 23.01 -8.30
N LYS A 38 -8.16 23.13 -6.99
CA LYS A 38 -8.66 24.33 -6.31
C LYS A 38 -7.96 24.51 -4.97
N PRO A 39 -7.80 25.76 -4.49
CA PRO A 39 -7.30 26.01 -3.14
C PRO A 39 -8.14 25.29 -2.09
N LYS A 40 -7.47 24.74 -1.07
CA LYS A 40 -8.06 24.13 0.12
C LYS A 40 -7.92 25.06 1.32
N ALA A 41 -8.72 24.84 2.35
CA ALA A 41 -8.57 25.52 3.63
C ALA A 41 -7.33 25.00 4.37
N SER A 42 -6.16 25.51 4.01
CA SER A 42 -4.86 25.15 4.55
C SER A 42 -3.93 26.38 4.53
N GLU A 43 -2.97 26.43 5.44
CA GLU A 43 -1.93 27.47 5.48
C GLU A 43 -0.77 27.21 4.50
N LEU A 44 -0.77 26.04 3.84
CA LEU A 44 0.27 25.68 2.88
C LEU A 44 0.21 26.56 1.62
N PRO A 45 1.36 26.96 1.03
CA PRO A 45 1.41 27.54 -0.30
C PRO A 45 0.72 26.65 -1.34
N PHE A 46 -0.19 27.25 -2.10
CA PHE A 46 -0.95 26.60 -3.17
C PHE A 46 -0.35 26.90 -4.54
N PHE A 47 -0.23 25.87 -5.38
CA PHE A 47 0.10 25.99 -6.79
C PHE A 47 -1.01 25.39 -7.66
N PRO A 48 -1.43 26.08 -8.75
CA PRO A 48 -2.51 25.60 -9.61
C PRO A 48 -2.08 24.46 -10.55
N THR A 49 -0.78 24.31 -10.82
CA THR A 49 -0.25 23.28 -11.73
C THR A 49 1.06 22.70 -11.21
N VAL A 50 1.34 21.43 -11.55
CA VAL A 50 2.61 20.76 -11.20
C VAL A 50 3.79 21.53 -11.77
N ALA A 51 3.72 21.94 -13.04
CA ALA A 51 4.78 22.72 -13.69
C ALA A 51 5.12 24.02 -12.93
N SER A 52 4.11 24.77 -12.48
CA SER A 52 4.33 26.01 -11.71
C SER A 52 5.00 25.73 -10.36
N ALA A 53 4.62 24.65 -9.69
CA ALA A 53 5.21 24.26 -8.42
C ALA A 53 6.65 23.78 -8.60
N LEU A 54 6.92 22.94 -9.61
CA LEU A 54 8.28 22.47 -9.89
C LEU A 54 9.22 23.65 -10.19
N HIS A 55 8.75 24.66 -10.93
CA HIS A 55 9.55 25.83 -11.30
C HIS A 55 9.78 26.81 -10.14
N HIS A 56 8.75 27.13 -9.35
CA HIS A 56 8.84 28.17 -8.33
C HIS A 56 9.15 27.66 -6.93
N PHE A 57 8.73 26.44 -6.60
CA PHE A 57 8.94 25.84 -5.29
C PHE A 57 10.18 24.94 -5.26
N GLU A 58 10.66 24.46 -6.42
CA GLU A 58 11.85 23.62 -6.55
C GLU A 58 11.89 22.48 -5.50
N PRO A 59 10.90 21.55 -5.52
CA PRO A 59 10.82 20.51 -4.51
C PRO A 59 12.00 19.54 -4.58
N ASP A 60 12.46 19.10 -3.41
CA ASP A 60 13.39 17.98 -3.26
C ASP A 60 12.64 16.64 -3.24
N ILE A 61 11.39 16.66 -2.72
CA ILE A 61 10.48 15.52 -2.64
C ILE A 61 9.14 15.93 -3.26
N VAL A 62 8.61 15.10 -4.15
CA VAL A 62 7.24 15.18 -4.65
C VAL A 62 6.45 14.00 -4.11
N VAL A 63 5.29 14.27 -3.54
CA VAL A 63 4.29 13.29 -3.13
C VAL A 63 3.14 13.29 -4.13
N VAL A 64 2.83 12.15 -4.72
CA VAL A 64 1.66 11.97 -5.60
C VAL A 64 0.58 11.23 -4.81
N SER A 65 -0.48 11.94 -4.44
CA SER A 65 -1.58 11.44 -3.60
C SER A 65 -2.96 11.84 -4.14
N VAL A 66 -3.07 11.93 -5.46
CA VAL A 66 -4.36 12.11 -6.17
C VAL A 66 -5.13 10.78 -6.20
N ASN A 67 -6.32 10.76 -6.79
CA ASN A 67 -7.07 9.50 -6.95
C ASN A 67 -6.37 8.58 -7.96
N ASP A 68 -6.57 7.26 -7.81
CA ASP A 68 -5.98 6.19 -8.64
C ASP A 68 -5.95 6.53 -10.16
N GLU A 69 -7.08 6.97 -10.72
CA GLU A 69 -7.27 7.31 -12.15
C GLU A 69 -6.40 8.48 -12.65
N SER A 70 -5.86 9.30 -11.73
CA SER A 70 -5.07 10.48 -12.06
C SER A 70 -3.56 10.25 -11.91
N HIS A 71 -3.13 9.11 -11.36
CA HIS A 71 -1.70 8.86 -11.11
C HIS A 71 -0.88 8.94 -12.40
N ALA A 72 -1.24 8.21 -13.45
CA ALA A 72 -0.48 8.17 -14.71
C ALA A 72 -0.25 9.57 -15.30
N ARG A 73 -1.31 10.39 -15.36
CA ARG A 73 -1.24 11.77 -15.85
C ARG A 73 -0.31 12.64 -15.00
N ILE A 74 -0.41 12.55 -13.67
CA ILE A 74 0.44 13.35 -12.77
C ILE A 74 1.90 12.90 -12.82
N LEU A 75 2.16 11.59 -12.87
CA LEU A 75 3.51 11.05 -13.00
C LEU A 75 4.15 11.48 -14.33
N ALA A 76 3.38 11.58 -15.42
CA ALA A 76 3.86 12.13 -16.68
C ALA A 76 4.24 13.62 -16.59
N GLU A 77 3.53 14.41 -15.80
CA GLU A 77 3.88 15.83 -15.53
C GLU A 77 5.22 15.98 -14.77
N LEU A 78 5.75 14.89 -14.18
CA LEU A 78 7.06 14.86 -13.51
C LEU A 78 8.22 14.51 -14.47
N SER A 79 7.98 14.41 -15.78
CA SER A 79 9.02 14.14 -16.76
C SER A 79 10.18 15.15 -16.66
N GLY A 80 11.40 14.64 -16.43
CA GLY A 80 12.60 15.45 -16.25
C GLY A 80 12.83 15.96 -14.83
N TYR A 81 11.93 15.69 -13.88
CA TYR A 81 12.15 15.93 -12.46
C TYR A 81 13.27 15.03 -11.91
N ARG A 82 14.14 15.61 -11.08
CA ARG A 82 15.34 14.92 -10.55
C ARG A 82 15.33 14.70 -9.04
N GLY A 83 14.31 15.19 -8.34
CA GLY A 83 14.16 14.93 -6.90
C GLY A 83 13.61 13.53 -6.62
N PHE A 84 13.20 13.29 -5.39
CA PHE A 84 12.61 12.01 -4.96
C PHE A 84 11.10 12.03 -5.18
N VAL A 85 10.52 10.90 -5.60
CA VAL A 85 9.07 10.75 -5.77
C VAL A 85 8.54 9.72 -4.76
N LEU A 86 7.55 10.13 -3.97
CA LEU A 86 6.74 9.24 -3.15
C LEU A 86 5.35 9.17 -3.79
N CYS A 87 4.89 7.98 -4.16
CA CYS A 87 3.60 7.81 -4.83
C CYS A 87 2.66 6.95 -3.97
N GLU A 88 1.42 7.41 -3.80
CA GLU A 88 0.34 6.56 -3.31
C GLU A 88 0.16 5.32 -4.19
N LYS A 89 -0.43 4.28 -3.60
CA LYS A 89 -0.75 3.04 -4.30
C LYS A 89 -2.17 3.10 -4.91
N PRO A 90 -2.45 2.33 -5.98
CA PRO A 90 -1.48 1.60 -6.82
C PRO A 90 -0.61 2.58 -7.62
N LEU A 91 0.42 2.09 -8.33
CA LEU A 91 1.27 2.99 -9.12
C LEU A 91 0.43 3.72 -10.18
N VAL A 92 -0.42 2.98 -10.90
CA VAL A 92 -1.38 3.48 -11.89
C VAL A 92 -2.59 2.54 -11.96
N THR A 93 -3.58 2.85 -12.80
CA THR A 93 -4.68 1.92 -13.06
C THR A 93 -4.27 0.82 -14.04
N PRO A 94 -4.96 -0.33 -14.07
CA PRO A 94 -4.66 -1.40 -15.02
C PRO A 94 -4.75 -1.04 -16.51
N ALA A 95 -5.42 0.06 -16.85
CA ALA A 95 -5.58 0.52 -18.22
C ALA A 95 -4.45 1.46 -18.69
N ASP A 96 -3.61 1.94 -17.77
CA ASP A 96 -2.55 2.91 -18.08
C ASP A 96 -1.30 2.24 -18.69
N ASP A 97 -0.57 3.00 -19.52
CA ASP A 97 0.69 2.56 -20.11
C ASP A 97 1.83 2.62 -19.08
N LEU A 98 2.16 1.47 -18.51
CA LEU A 98 3.20 1.34 -17.51
C LEU A 98 4.61 1.62 -18.05
N THR A 99 4.85 1.38 -19.34
CA THR A 99 6.16 1.64 -19.98
C THR A 99 6.40 3.14 -20.02
N LEU A 100 5.40 3.89 -20.48
CA LEU A 100 5.47 5.35 -20.55
C LEU A 100 5.66 5.99 -19.16
N VAL A 101 4.98 5.47 -18.14
CA VAL A 101 5.16 5.92 -16.75
C VAL A 101 6.60 5.70 -16.27
N ALA A 102 7.18 4.54 -16.56
CA ALA A 102 8.57 4.23 -16.21
C ALA A 102 9.55 5.20 -16.90
N GLU A 103 9.32 5.51 -18.18
CA GLU A 103 10.13 6.47 -18.94
C GLU A 103 10.08 7.87 -18.33
N HIS A 104 8.89 8.38 -17.98
CA HIS A 104 8.73 9.69 -17.35
C HIS A 104 9.45 9.80 -16.00
N LEU A 105 9.55 8.70 -15.26
CA LEU A 105 10.20 8.65 -13.95
C LEU A 105 11.68 8.24 -14.03
N SER A 106 12.24 8.04 -15.22
CA SER A 106 13.62 7.54 -15.40
C SER A 106 14.72 8.44 -14.82
N GLN A 107 14.44 9.73 -14.60
CA GLN A 107 15.42 10.73 -14.13
C GLN A 107 15.32 11.07 -12.64
N VAL A 108 14.36 10.48 -11.91
CA VAL A 108 14.19 10.77 -10.48
C VAL A 108 15.39 10.25 -9.68
N SER A 109 15.76 10.95 -8.60
CA SER A 109 16.88 10.51 -7.74
C SER A 109 16.51 9.38 -6.78
N GLY A 110 15.22 9.04 -6.71
CA GLY A 110 14.69 7.90 -5.97
C GLY A 110 13.17 7.85 -6.03
N PHE A 111 12.62 6.68 -5.73
CA PHE A 111 11.19 6.42 -5.76
C PHE A 111 10.77 5.56 -4.56
N ALA A 112 9.59 5.82 -4.01
CA ALA A 112 8.92 4.91 -3.09
C ALA A 112 7.41 4.88 -3.36
N LEU A 113 6.85 3.69 -3.56
CA LEU A 113 5.41 3.45 -3.52
C LEU A 113 4.92 3.39 -2.07
N ASP A 114 3.70 3.84 -1.78
CA ASP A 114 3.14 3.81 -0.43
C ASP A 114 2.71 2.40 0.01
N LEU A 115 3.69 1.53 0.27
CA LEU A 115 3.51 0.18 0.81
C LEU A 115 3.82 0.17 2.30
N VAL A 116 3.03 0.94 3.06
CA VAL A 116 3.23 1.22 4.49
C VAL A 116 3.34 -0.03 5.37
N GLU A 117 2.74 -1.15 4.95
CA GLU A 117 2.74 -2.40 5.72
C GLU A 117 4.13 -3.02 5.86
N ARG A 118 5.07 -2.68 4.96
CA ARG A 118 6.50 -3.00 5.13
C ARG A 118 7.11 -2.33 6.37
N TYR A 119 6.55 -1.20 6.83
CA TYR A 119 7.04 -0.40 7.95
C TYR A 119 6.42 -0.78 9.29
N SER A 120 5.52 -1.77 9.30
CA SER A 120 5.02 -2.40 10.52
C SER A 120 6.16 -3.12 11.26
N PRO A 121 6.31 -2.93 12.58
CA PRO A 121 7.21 -3.75 13.39
C PRO A 121 6.95 -5.25 13.25
N ALA A 122 5.68 -5.66 13.11
CA ALA A 122 5.27 -7.06 12.99
C ALA A 122 5.87 -7.69 11.72
N THR A 123 5.69 -7.03 10.57
CA THR A 123 6.26 -7.45 9.29
C THR A 123 7.78 -7.56 9.36
N GLN A 124 8.44 -6.55 9.92
CA GLN A 124 9.90 -6.53 10.05
C GLN A 124 10.40 -7.63 10.99
N SER A 125 9.67 -7.93 12.06
CA SER A 125 9.99 -8.98 13.03
C SER A 125 9.97 -10.36 12.37
N LEU A 126 8.88 -10.69 11.67
CA LEU A 126 8.76 -11.94 10.95
C LEU A 126 9.85 -12.09 9.88
N ARG A 127 10.09 -11.05 9.07
CA ARG A 127 11.14 -11.08 8.03
C ARG A 127 12.52 -11.35 8.62
N ARG A 128 12.88 -10.68 9.74
CA ARG A 128 14.16 -10.92 10.41
C ARG A 128 14.26 -12.34 10.94
N GLN A 129 13.17 -12.89 11.50
CA GLN A 129 13.17 -14.23 12.05
C GLN A 129 13.31 -15.30 10.97
N ILE A 130 12.59 -15.17 9.84
CA ILE A 130 12.74 -16.06 8.68
C ILE A 130 14.21 -16.09 8.23
N SER A 131 14.83 -14.91 8.06
CA SER A 131 16.22 -14.81 7.64
C SER A 131 17.21 -15.36 8.66
N ALA A 132 16.98 -15.13 9.95
CA ALA A 132 17.88 -15.58 11.02
C ALA A 132 17.81 -17.10 11.23
N GLN A 133 16.64 -17.71 11.04
CA GLN A 133 16.42 -19.14 11.26
C GLN A 133 16.57 -19.98 9.98
N GLY A 134 16.67 -19.33 8.81
CA GLY A 134 16.76 -20.03 7.52
C GLY A 134 15.49 -20.81 7.17
N TRP A 135 14.32 -20.28 7.53
CA TRP A 135 13.04 -20.92 7.23
C TRP A 135 12.71 -20.85 5.75
N SER A 136 12.28 -21.98 5.19
CA SER A 136 11.90 -22.09 3.78
C SER A 136 10.38 -22.02 3.64
N LEU A 137 9.89 -21.11 2.79
CA LEU A 137 8.45 -20.94 2.56
C LEU A 137 7.86 -22.17 1.85
N VAL A 138 6.76 -22.70 2.39
CA VAL A 138 5.95 -23.77 1.76
C VAL A 138 4.68 -23.20 1.16
N ARG A 139 4.01 -22.34 1.94
CA ARG A 139 2.70 -21.80 1.58
C ARG A 139 2.53 -20.43 2.18
N ALA A 140 1.93 -19.54 1.40
CA ALA A 140 1.36 -18.29 1.90
C ALA A 140 -0.13 -18.25 1.58
N SER A 141 -0.90 -17.59 2.43
CA SER A 141 -2.27 -17.22 2.11
C SER A 141 -2.66 -15.89 2.72
N PHE A 142 -3.61 -15.19 2.12
CA PHE A 142 -4.08 -13.93 2.67
C PHE A 142 -5.60 -13.76 2.56
N HIS A 143 -6.14 -12.99 3.49
CA HIS A 143 -7.46 -12.40 3.41
C HIS A 143 -7.29 -10.90 3.63
N TRP A 144 -7.64 -10.10 2.63
CA TRP A 144 -7.42 -8.67 2.64
C TRP A 144 -8.63 -7.88 2.13
N GLY A 145 -9.46 -7.37 3.02
CA GLY A 145 -10.62 -6.59 2.60
C GLY A 145 -11.15 -5.65 3.66
N LYS A 146 -12.01 -4.75 3.19
CA LYS A 146 -12.73 -3.75 3.98
C LYS A 146 -14.02 -3.36 3.26
N ASP A 147 -14.85 -2.55 3.91
CA ASP A 147 -16.10 -2.08 3.32
C ASP A 147 -15.92 -0.67 2.73
N ARG A 148 -15.98 -0.57 1.40
CA ARG A 148 -16.01 0.71 0.67
C ARG A 148 -17.36 0.99 0.02
N LEU A 149 -18.43 0.28 0.38
CA LEU A 149 -19.77 0.67 -0.05
C LEU A 149 -20.04 2.12 0.38
N ASN A 150 -20.68 2.88 -0.51
CA ASN A 150 -21.03 4.29 -0.29
C ASN A 150 -19.84 5.26 -0.18
N ASP A 151 -18.60 4.81 -0.40
CA ASP A 151 -17.46 5.72 -0.50
C ASP A 151 -17.60 6.65 -1.71
N TYR A 152 -17.40 7.95 -1.51
CA TYR A 152 -17.54 8.97 -2.53
C TYR A 152 -16.32 9.08 -3.46
N ARG A 153 -15.23 8.38 -3.16
CA ARG A 153 -13.97 8.49 -3.92
C ARG A 153 -13.95 7.47 -5.07
N PRO A 154 -13.47 7.86 -6.26
CA PRO A 154 -13.23 6.91 -7.33
C PRO A 154 -12.08 5.95 -6.97
N THR A 155 -12.02 4.80 -7.64
CA THR A 155 -11.00 3.78 -7.45
C THR A 155 -10.92 2.87 -8.67
N CYS A 156 -9.75 2.27 -8.90
CA CYS A 156 -9.57 1.22 -9.89
C CYS A 156 -10.05 -0.17 -9.43
N GLY A 157 -10.75 -0.24 -8.29
CA GLY A 157 -11.28 -1.49 -7.74
C GLY A 157 -10.27 -2.23 -6.86
N VAL A 158 -10.58 -3.49 -6.55
CA VAL A 158 -9.88 -4.31 -5.55
C VAL A 158 -8.39 -4.49 -5.82
N THR A 159 -7.91 -4.18 -7.03
CA THR A 159 -6.47 -4.06 -7.34
C THR A 159 -5.75 -3.05 -6.43
N SER A 160 -6.43 -1.97 -6.03
CA SER A 160 -5.94 -0.97 -5.05
C SER A 160 -5.89 -1.50 -3.61
N GLU A 161 -6.48 -2.67 -3.31
CA GLU A 161 -6.50 -3.27 -1.98
C GLU A 161 -5.62 -4.54 -1.90
N VAL A 162 -5.70 -5.42 -2.91
CA VAL A 162 -4.92 -6.66 -2.98
C VAL A 162 -3.41 -6.41 -3.05
N ILE A 163 -2.99 -5.25 -3.57
CA ILE A 163 -1.58 -4.85 -3.68
C ILE A 163 -0.82 -5.00 -2.36
N HIS A 164 -1.45 -4.69 -1.23
CA HIS A 164 -0.81 -4.79 0.08
C HIS A 164 -0.40 -6.24 0.41
N ALA A 165 -1.31 -7.20 0.18
CA ALA A 165 -1.02 -8.60 0.46
C ALA A 165 0.01 -9.19 -0.52
N LEU A 166 -0.07 -8.85 -1.80
CA LEU A 166 0.91 -9.30 -2.81
C LEU A 166 2.31 -8.76 -2.49
N ASP A 167 2.39 -7.49 -2.09
CA ASP A 167 3.62 -6.87 -1.63
C ASP A 167 4.19 -7.59 -0.42
N LEU A 168 3.39 -7.78 0.63
CA LEU A 168 3.82 -8.41 1.87
C LEU A 168 4.34 -9.83 1.66
N VAL A 169 3.61 -10.66 0.90
CA VAL A 169 4.03 -12.03 0.59
C VAL A 169 5.37 -12.03 -0.13
N SER A 170 5.51 -11.21 -1.18
CA SER A 170 6.74 -11.12 -1.99
C SER A 170 7.91 -10.51 -1.21
N TRP A 171 7.63 -9.55 -0.35
CA TRP A 171 8.66 -8.83 0.40
C TRP A 171 9.17 -9.66 1.58
N ILE A 172 8.28 -10.18 2.43
CA ILE A 172 8.66 -10.97 3.62
C ILE A 172 9.47 -12.19 3.21
N CYS A 173 9.04 -12.90 2.17
CA CYS A 173 9.64 -14.14 1.71
C CYS A 173 10.51 -13.87 0.49
N SER A 174 11.81 -13.67 0.69
CA SER A 174 12.74 -13.52 -0.43
C SER A 174 12.81 -14.82 -1.24
N SER A 175 12.55 -14.74 -2.54
CA SER A 175 12.60 -15.86 -3.48
C SER A 175 13.37 -15.45 -4.72
N ALA A 176 14.10 -16.39 -5.33
CA ALA A 176 14.77 -16.16 -6.62
C ALA A 176 13.75 -16.03 -7.75
N ASP A 177 12.69 -16.84 -7.73
CA ASP A 177 11.59 -16.72 -8.67
C ASP A 177 10.52 -15.78 -8.11
N PRO A 178 10.10 -14.76 -8.88
CA PRO A 178 9.13 -13.78 -8.43
C PRO A 178 7.73 -14.39 -8.26
N LEU A 179 6.85 -13.63 -7.60
CA LEU A 179 5.44 -13.96 -7.51
C LEU A 179 4.82 -14.11 -8.91
N GLN A 180 4.11 -15.22 -9.11
CA GLN A 180 3.34 -15.51 -10.31
C GLN A 180 1.89 -15.84 -9.94
N ILE A 181 0.93 -15.18 -10.58
CA ILE A 181 -0.49 -15.46 -10.43
C ILE A 181 -0.93 -16.42 -11.53
N HIS A 182 -1.64 -17.49 -11.15
CA HIS A 182 -2.06 -18.57 -12.06
C HIS A 182 -3.55 -18.50 -12.39
N ASP A 183 -4.39 -18.32 -11.37
CA ASP A 183 -5.84 -18.22 -11.53
C ASP A 183 -6.41 -17.05 -10.76
N VAL A 184 -7.44 -16.43 -11.34
CA VAL A 184 -8.20 -15.34 -10.72
C VAL A 184 -9.68 -15.55 -10.97
N LEU A 185 -10.45 -15.62 -9.89
CA LEU A 185 -11.91 -15.53 -9.88
C LEU A 185 -12.29 -14.16 -9.32
N GLY A 186 -13.19 -13.46 -10.00
CA GLY A 186 -13.56 -12.10 -9.64
C GLY A 186 -15.06 -11.90 -9.47
N VAL A 187 -15.43 -10.86 -8.74
CA VAL A 187 -16.77 -10.29 -8.74
C VAL A 187 -16.65 -8.81 -9.11
N ARG A 188 -17.49 -8.39 -10.05
CA ARG A 188 -17.63 -6.98 -10.42
C ARG A 188 -18.96 -6.46 -9.86
N SER A 189 -19.01 -5.19 -9.52
CA SER A 189 -20.27 -4.55 -9.12
C SER A 189 -20.27 -3.05 -9.36
N ASP A 190 -21.39 -2.45 -9.00
CA ASP A 190 -21.59 -1.02 -8.95
C ASP A 190 -21.16 -0.37 -7.62
N PHE A 191 -20.39 -1.04 -6.74
CA PHE A 191 -20.10 -0.58 -5.35
C PHE A 191 -19.42 0.81 -5.25
N SER A 192 -18.79 1.29 -6.31
CA SER A 192 -18.05 2.56 -6.38
C SER A 192 -18.70 3.53 -7.37
N ILE A 193 -18.47 4.84 -7.18
CA ILE A 193 -18.83 5.87 -8.16
C ILE A 193 -18.06 5.76 -9.50
N SER A 194 -17.04 4.89 -9.57
CA SER A 194 -16.19 4.72 -10.76
C SER A 194 -16.86 3.93 -11.89
N GLY A 195 -18.02 3.31 -11.65
CA GLY A 195 -18.79 2.62 -12.67
C GLY A 195 -19.65 1.48 -12.13
N HIS A 196 -20.40 0.84 -13.03
CA HIS A 196 -21.35 -0.23 -12.73
C HIS A 196 -20.74 -1.65 -12.81
N SER A 197 -19.43 -1.76 -13.08
CA SER A 197 -18.75 -3.04 -13.29
C SER A 197 -17.28 -2.97 -12.85
N VAL A 198 -17.04 -2.32 -11.71
CA VAL A 198 -15.69 -2.24 -11.10
C VAL A 198 -15.40 -3.57 -10.42
N LEU A 199 -14.19 -4.11 -10.60
CA LEU A 199 -13.76 -5.33 -9.92
C LEU A 199 -13.69 -5.07 -8.41
N ASP A 200 -14.58 -5.68 -7.63
CA ASP A 200 -14.74 -5.40 -6.21
C ASP A 200 -14.10 -6.46 -5.31
N THR A 201 -13.99 -7.69 -5.80
CA THR A 201 -13.56 -8.86 -5.04
C THR A 201 -12.81 -9.79 -5.96
N VAL A 202 -11.72 -10.35 -5.45
CA VAL A 202 -10.96 -11.39 -6.14
C VAL A 202 -10.59 -12.52 -5.19
N SER A 203 -10.62 -13.74 -5.70
CA SER A 203 -9.90 -14.86 -5.15
C SER A 203 -8.88 -15.34 -6.18
N LEU A 204 -7.65 -15.59 -5.74
CA LEU A 204 -6.55 -15.94 -6.62
C LEU A 204 -5.69 -17.07 -6.08
N THR A 205 -5.00 -17.75 -6.99
CA THR A 205 -3.92 -18.68 -6.68
C THR A 205 -2.66 -18.28 -7.42
N GLY A 206 -1.51 -18.69 -6.90
CA GLY A 206 -0.23 -18.33 -7.46
C GLY A 206 0.91 -19.13 -6.85
N THR A 207 2.13 -18.73 -7.18
CA THR A 207 3.36 -19.27 -6.59
C THR A 207 4.36 -18.16 -6.30
N LEU A 208 5.19 -18.36 -5.28
CA LEU A 208 6.39 -17.57 -5.02
C LEU A 208 7.55 -18.54 -4.84
N GLY A 209 8.43 -18.65 -5.83
CA GLY A 209 9.33 -19.80 -5.91
C GLY A 209 8.54 -21.09 -6.03
N GLN A 210 8.89 -22.06 -5.19
CA GLN A 210 8.19 -23.34 -5.10
C GLN A 210 6.99 -23.31 -4.14
N ALA A 211 6.78 -22.21 -3.42
CA ALA A 211 5.69 -22.10 -2.46
C ALA A 211 4.37 -21.80 -3.15
N THR A 212 3.28 -22.42 -2.67
CA THR A 212 1.93 -22.13 -3.16
C THR A 212 1.34 -20.91 -2.47
N LEU A 213 0.63 -20.08 -3.24
CA LEU A 213 -0.13 -18.93 -2.76
C LEU A 213 -1.62 -19.12 -3.01
N ALA A 214 -2.45 -18.74 -2.04
CA ALA A 214 -3.89 -18.56 -2.20
C ALA A 214 -4.36 -17.27 -1.52
N GLY A 215 -5.14 -16.45 -2.22
CA GLY A 215 -5.53 -15.13 -1.75
C GLY A 215 -7.00 -14.83 -1.91
N TYR A 216 -7.53 -14.00 -1.02
CA TYR A 216 -8.81 -13.34 -1.15
C TYR A 216 -8.64 -11.87 -0.83
N ALA A 217 -9.19 -10.99 -1.67
CA ALA A 217 -9.28 -9.57 -1.38
C ALA A 217 -10.62 -8.99 -1.80
N SER A 218 -11.12 -7.99 -1.07
CA SER A 218 -12.42 -7.38 -1.36
C SER A 218 -12.56 -5.95 -0.84
N PHE A 219 -13.21 -5.09 -1.63
CA PHE A 219 -13.69 -3.77 -1.23
C PHE A 219 -15.14 -3.75 -0.73
N VAL A 220 -15.80 -4.90 -0.71
CA VAL A 220 -17.16 -5.08 -0.16
C VAL A 220 -17.13 -6.09 0.99
N ASN A 221 -15.98 -6.19 1.68
CA ASN A 221 -15.83 -7.09 2.82
C ASN A 221 -16.51 -6.47 4.03
N ILE A 222 -17.54 -7.14 4.55
CA ILE A 222 -18.40 -6.61 5.63
C ILE A 222 -17.60 -6.19 6.87
N MET A 223 -16.53 -6.91 7.20
CA MET A 223 -15.61 -6.56 8.28
C MET A 223 -14.23 -6.36 7.72
N ARG A 224 -13.47 -5.38 8.22
CA ARG A 224 -12.05 -5.28 7.90
C ARG A 224 -11.34 -6.56 8.32
N GLN A 225 -10.62 -7.15 7.38
CA GLN A 225 -9.73 -8.28 7.61
C GLN A 225 -8.48 -8.04 6.80
N ARG A 226 -7.33 -7.98 7.46
CA ARG A 226 -6.02 -7.78 6.83
C ARG A 226 -5.06 -8.78 7.43
N THR A 227 -5.13 -10.00 6.92
CA THR A 227 -4.39 -11.14 7.48
C THR A 227 -3.52 -11.76 6.40
N VAL A 228 -2.28 -12.06 6.74
CA VAL A 228 -1.37 -12.85 5.92
C VAL A 228 -0.81 -13.99 6.75
N ASP A 229 -1.02 -15.20 6.28
CA ASP A 229 -0.61 -16.46 6.90
C ASP A 229 0.51 -17.11 6.10
N PHE A 230 1.46 -17.71 6.81
CA PHE A 230 2.59 -18.40 6.22
C PHE A 230 2.81 -19.75 6.89
N SER A 231 3.19 -20.74 6.08
CA SER A 231 3.75 -22.00 6.54
C SER A 231 5.17 -22.14 6.01
N PHE A 232 6.10 -22.44 6.90
CA PHE A 232 7.50 -22.66 6.58
C PHE A 232 7.96 -24.05 7.04
N ILE A 233 9.09 -24.51 6.49
CA ILE A 233 9.89 -25.60 7.03
C ILE A 233 11.17 -25.02 7.61
N ASP A 234 11.51 -25.43 8.84
CA ASP A 234 12.81 -25.11 9.44
C ASP A 234 13.90 -26.12 9.07
N GLN A 235 15.11 -25.91 9.59
CA GLN A 235 16.26 -26.78 9.29
C GLN A 235 16.09 -28.21 9.85
N GLU A 236 15.22 -28.39 10.85
CA GLU A 236 14.90 -29.68 11.48
C GLU A 236 13.69 -30.36 10.82
N GLN A 237 13.22 -29.86 9.66
CA GLN A 237 12.03 -30.37 8.95
C GLN A 237 10.71 -30.19 9.72
N ARG A 238 10.66 -29.28 10.70
CA ARG A 238 9.43 -28.95 11.42
C ARG A 238 8.64 -27.90 10.66
N VAL A 239 7.32 -28.03 10.72
CA VAL A 239 6.40 -27.02 10.18
C VAL A 239 6.31 -25.85 11.15
N ILE A 240 6.65 -24.66 10.66
CA ILE A 240 6.47 -23.39 11.37
C ILE A 240 5.30 -22.64 10.74
N GLN A 241 4.39 -22.15 11.57
CA GLN A 241 3.25 -21.35 11.16
C GLN A 241 3.45 -19.92 11.65
N ALA A 242 3.15 -18.95 10.80
CA ALA A 242 3.15 -17.54 11.18
C ALA A 242 1.88 -16.85 10.67
N ARG A 243 1.35 -15.94 11.48
CA ARG A 243 0.21 -15.08 11.14
C ARG A 243 0.55 -13.64 11.43
N LEU A 244 0.35 -12.79 10.44
CA LEU A 244 0.32 -11.35 10.57
C LEU A 244 -1.11 -10.86 10.45
N VAL A 245 -1.53 -10.00 11.36
CA VAL A 245 -2.80 -9.27 11.31
C VAL A 245 -2.49 -7.78 11.36
N PHE A 246 -3.10 -7.00 10.46
CA PHE A 246 -2.84 -5.57 10.32
C PHE A 246 -4.07 -4.74 10.64
N ASP A 247 -3.84 -3.54 11.15
CA ASP A 247 -4.86 -2.52 11.42
C ASP A 247 -6.08 -3.06 12.17
N THR A 248 -5.88 -3.97 13.12
CA THR A 248 -6.97 -4.65 13.83
C THR A 248 -6.61 -4.75 15.31
N PRO A 249 -7.45 -4.24 16.23
CA PRO A 249 -8.79 -3.67 16.02
C PRO A 249 -8.81 -2.25 15.43
N SER A 250 -7.70 -1.51 15.45
CA SER A 250 -7.61 -0.14 14.95
C SER A 250 -6.44 0.02 13.98
N TRP A 251 -6.46 1.07 13.18
CA TRP A 251 -5.34 1.44 12.29
C TRP A 251 -3.99 1.46 13.01
N ASP A 252 -2.97 0.97 12.30
CA ASP A 252 -1.61 0.73 12.77
C ASP A 252 -1.48 -0.21 13.98
N GLN A 253 -2.57 -0.84 14.45
CA GLN A 253 -2.47 -1.93 15.41
C GLN A 253 -2.25 -3.24 14.69
N ASP A 254 -1.04 -3.77 14.82
CA ASP A 254 -0.60 -4.97 14.12
C ASP A 254 -0.22 -6.07 15.10
N TYR A 255 -0.39 -7.32 14.69
CA TYR A 255 -0.13 -8.50 15.51
C TYR A 255 0.65 -9.54 14.72
N LEU A 256 1.64 -10.14 15.36
CA LEU A 256 2.41 -11.27 14.86
C LEU A 256 2.27 -12.45 15.82
N ARG A 257 2.01 -13.63 15.28
CA ARG A 257 2.06 -14.90 16.00
C ARG A 257 2.86 -15.91 15.21
N ILE A 258 3.74 -16.64 15.89
CA ILE A 258 4.55 -17.70 15.28
C ILE A 258 4.53 -18.92 16.20
N TRP A 259 4.25 -20.09 15.64
CA TRP A 259 4.12 -21.32 16.39
C TRP A 259 4.49 -22.54 15.56
N THR A 260 4.72 -23.67 16.24
CA THR A 260 4.89 -24.99 15.65
C THR A 260 4.00 -25.99 16.37
N ARG A 261 4.08 -27.27 16.01
CA ARG A 261 3.47 -28.37 16.76
C ARG A 261 4.54 -29.36 17.17
N ASN A 262 4.48 -29.83 18.41
CA ASN A 262 5.37 -30.89 18.89
C ASN A 262 4.91 -32.28 18.40
N ASP A 263 5.67 -33.33 18.75
CA ASP A 263 5.39 -34.72 18.36
C ASP A 263 4.04 -35.26 18.85
N GLN A 264 3.42 -34.61 19.84
CA GLN A 264 2.09 -34.93 20.34
C GLN A 264 0.98 -34.12 19.64
N GLY A 265 1.33 -33.34 18.61
CA GLY A 265 0.43 -32.46 17.88
C GLY A 265 0.01 -31.20 18.65
N ARG A 266 0.58 -30.94 19.83
CA ARG A 266 0.26 -29.76 20.64
C ARG A 266 0.97 -28.53 20.08
N GLU A 267 0.26 -27.42 20.06
CA GLU A 267 0.82 -26.14 19.66
C GLU A 267 1.94 -25.72 20.63
N GLN A 268 3.06 -25.27 20.08
CA GLN A 268 4.17 -24.69 20.80
C GLN A 268 4.43 -23.29 20.24
N LEU A 269 4.19 -22.28 21.06
CA LEU A 269 4.44 -20.89 20.69
C LEU A 269 5.95 -20.65 20.56
N ILE A 270 6.33 -19.96 19.48
CA ILE A 270 7.71 -19.53 19.22
C ILE A 270 7.84 -18.04 19.52
N ASP A 271 6.87 -17.23 19.06
CA ASP A 271 6.86 -15.79 19.27
C ASP A 271 5.43 -15.25 19.16
N GLU A 272 5.13 -14.18 19.90
CA GLU A 272 3.86 -13.46 19.85
C GLU A 272 4.07 -11.99 20.22
N GLN A 273 3.67 -11.10 19.33
CA GLN A 273 3.91 -9.66 19.47
C GLN A 273 2.65 -8.89 19.08
N CYS A 274 2.25 -7.96 19.93
CA CYS A 274 1.19 -7.00 19.64
C CYS A 274 1.81 -5.59 19.59
N PHE A 275 1.51 -4.86 18.53
CA PHE A 275 2.02 -3.53 18.29
C PHE A 275 0.88 -2.54 18.28
N SER A 276 0.79 -1.73 19.33
CA SER A 276 -0.11 -0.58 19.37
C SER A 276 0.71 0.71 19.40
N PRO A 277 0.63 1.56 18.36
CA PRO A 277 1.30 2.83 18.39
C PRO A 277 0.70 3.70 19.49
N ALA A 278 1.55 4.24 20.36
CA ALA A 278 1.14 5.08 21.48
C ALA A 278 1.63 6.54 21.33
N GLN A 279 2.07 6.95 20.14
CA GLN A 279 2.64 8.29 19.92
C GLN A 279 1.53 9.31 19.62
N PRO A 280 1.31 10.31 20.49
CA PRO A 280 0.25 11.30 20.28
C PRO A 280 0.45 12.12 19.00
N GLY A 281 -0.63 12.28 18.23
CA GLY A 281 -0.65 13.00 16.94
C GLY A 281 -0.20 12.18 15.74
N LEU A 282 0.20 10.91 15.93
CA LEU A 282 0.47 9.93 14.87
C LEU A 282 -0.52 8.76 14.90
N GLU A 283 -1.69 8.96 15.51
CA GLU A 283 -2.80 8.03 15.39
C GLU A 283 -3.02 7.77 13.89
N THR A 284 -2.99 6.49 13.50
CA THR A 284 -3.14 5.99 12.11
C THR A 284 -2.05 6.39 11.11
N LEU A 285 -0.96 7.04 11.56
CA LEU A 285 0.09 7.58 10.70
C LEU A 285 1.48 7.05 11.04
N HIS A 286 1.63 6.09 11.94
CA HIS A 286 2.92 5.61 12.42
C HIS A 286 3.72 4.90 11.31
N LYS A 287 3.08 3.98 10.57
CA LYS A 287 3.73 3.28 9.44
C LYS A 287 4.11 4.27 8.33
N LEU A 288 3.19 5.17 7.97
CA LEU A 288 3.43 6.23 6.97
C LEU A 288 4.56 7.18 7.39
N SER A 289 4.57 7.62 8.64
CA SER A 289 5.60 8.52 9.16
C SER A 289 6.99 7.89 9.15
N ARG A 290 7.09 6.56 9.31
CA ARG A 290 8.36 5.84 9.16
C ARG A 290 8.85 5.83 7.72
N LEU A 291 7.96 5.61 6.75
CA LEU A 291 8.28 5.74 5.32
C LEU A 291 8.77 7.16 5.01
N CYS A 292 7.99 8.19 5.36
CA CYS A 292 8.37 9.58 5.15
C CYS A 292 9.72 9.90 5.81
N ARG A 293 9.98 9.39 7.02
CA ARG A 293 11.26 9.59 7.71
C ARG A 293 12.43 8.99 6.94
N HIS A 294 12.27 7.79 6.40
CA HIS A 294 13.31 7.15 5.59
C HIS A 294 13.59 7.97 4.33
N VAL A 295 12.54 8.46 3.66
CA VAL A 295 12.69 9.32 2.48
C VAL A 295 13.41 10.62 2.83
N VAL A 296 13.00 11.31 3.91
CA VAL A 296 13.64 12.55 4.35
C VAL A 296 15.13 12.32 4.63
N ARG A 297 15.49 11.30 5.42
CA ARG A 297 16.90 11.00 5.76
C ARG A 297 17.71 10.57 4.53
N TRP A 298 17.11 9.85 3.59
CA TRP A 298 17.75 9.52 2.32
C TRP A 298 18.06 10.79 1.51
N VAL A 299 17.09 11.68 1.34
CA VAL A 299 17.25 12.89 0.53
C VAL A 299 18.20 13.89 1.19
N SER A 300 18.08 14.11 2.50
CA SER A 300 18.88 15.13 3.21
C SER A 300 20.26 14.64 3.65
N LEU A 301 20.40 13.37 4.04
CA LEU A 301 21.63 12.82 4.64
C LEU A 301 22.29 11.72 3.80
N ARG A 302 21.66 11.27 2.70
CA ARG A 302 22.07 10.07 1.94
C ARG A 302 22.17 8.81 2.79
N GLU A 303 21.37 8.77 3.86
CA GLU A 303 21.33 7.64 4.77
C GLU A 303 20.51 6.50 4.16
N MET A 304 21.16 5.34 3.97
CA MET A 304 20.49 4.14 3.50
C MET A 304 19.38 3.74 4.48
N PRO A 305 18.15 3.53 4.01
CA PRO A 305 17.06 3.13 4.88
C PRO A 305 17.33 1.74 5.47
N SER A 306 16.91 1.50 6.71
CA SER A 306 17.09 0.20 7.38
C SER A 306 16.37 -0.96 6.68
N GLN A 307 15.46 -0.64 5.77
CA GLN A 307 14.89 -1.54 4.79
C GLN A 307 14.83 -0.85 3.42
N PRO A 308 15.00 -1.59 2.30
CA PRO A 308 14.87 -1.00 0.97
C PRO A 308 13.49 -0.39 0.76
N PHE A 309 13.45 0.73 0.03
CA PHE A 309 12.18 1.30 -0.42
C PHE A 309 11.45 0.31 -1.35
N PRO A 310 10.11 0.33 -1.38
CA PRO A 310 9.36 -0.18 -2.52
C PRO A 310 9.62 0.74 -3.73
N ASP A 311 10.76 0.54 -4.36
CA ASP A 311 11.27 1.36 -5.45
C ASP A 311 10.44 1.26 -6.74
N LEU A 312 10.83 2.01 -7.78
CA LEU A 312 10.09 2.05 -9.05
C LEU A 312 10.02 0.67 -9.71
N GLN A 313 11.09 -0.12 -9.63
CA GLN A 313 11.10 -1.48 -10.19
C GLN A 313 10.11 -2.39 -9.46
N THR A 314 10.09 -2.32 -8.12
CA THR A 314 9.11 -3.02 -7.29
C THR A 314 7.68 -2.60 -7.64
N ALA A 315 7.44 -1.29 -7.77
CA ALA A 315 6.13 -0.74 -8.10
C ALA A 315 5.64 -1.22 -9.48
N ILE A 316 6.51 -1.21 -10.49
CA ILE A 316 6.22 -1.73 -11.84
C ILE A 316 5.91 -3.23 -11.80
N ALA A 317 6.74 -4.02 -11.09
CA ALA A 317 6.52 -5.46 -10.98
C ALA A 317 5.18 -5.80 -10.30
N LEU A 318 4.84 -5.08 -9.22
CA LEU A 318 3.53 -5.23 -8.56
C LEU A 318 2.39 -4.79 -9.49
N GLN A 319 2.54 -3.67 -10.20
CA GLN A 319 1.53 -3.18 -11.12
C GLN A 319 1.26 -4.20 -12.24
N HIS A 320 2.28 -4.89 -12.77
CA HIS A 320 2.06 -5.99 -13.71
C HIS A 320 1.18 -7.10 -13.14
N GLN A 321 1.35 -7.46 -11.86
CA GLN A 321 0.47 -8.43 -11.19
C GLN A 321 -0.96 -7.90 -11.04
N LEU A 322 -1.14 -6.62 -10.73
CA LEU A 322 -2.47 -5.99 -10.66
C LEU A 322 -3.16 -5.96 -12.02
N ASN A 323 -2.42 -5.66 -13.09
CA ASN A 323 -2.94 -5.67 -14.45
C ASN A 323 -3.35 -7.09 -14.86
N LEU A 324 -2.56 -8.11 -14.48
CA LEU A 324 -2.91 -9.51 -14.69
C LEU A 324 -4.19 -9.89 -13.94
N ILE A 325 -4.36 -9.46 -12.68
CA ILE A 325 -5.59 -9.69 -11.92
C ILE A 325 -6.80 -9.09 -12.64
N GLU A 326 -6.73 -7.82 -13.03
CA GLU A 326 -7.85 -7.13 -13.67
C GLU A 326 -8.25 -7.79 -15.00
N THR A 327 -7.27 -8.20 -15.81
CA THR A 327 -7.48 -8.74 -17.16
C THR A 327 -7.80 -10.23 -17.20
N SER A 328 -7.35 -11.02 -16.22
CA SER A 328 -7.57 -12.47 -16.18
C SER A 328 -8.75 -12.92 -15.29
N ALA A 329 -9.32 -11.99 -14.50
CA ALA A 329 -10.42 -12.31 -13.58
C ALA A 329 -11.65 -12.88 -14.31
N ARG A 330 -11.95 -14.15 -14.04
CA ARG A 330 -13.20 -14.78 -14.49
C ARG A 330 -14.34 -14.33 -13.59
N CYS A 331 -15.28 -13.57 -14.15
CA CYS A 331 -16.37 -12.94 -13.41
C CYS A 331 -17.74 -13.46 -13.89
N PRO A 332 -18.70 -13.71 -12.98
CA PRO A 332 -20.12 -13.81 -13.33
C PRO A 332 -20.66 -12.42 -13.75
N PRO A 333 -21.96 -12.32 -14.15
CA PRO A 333 -22.61 -11.02 -14.31
C PRO A 333 -22.43 -10.12 -13.07
N PRO A 334 -22.25 -8.80 -13.23
CA PRO A 334 -21.99 -7.91 -12.11
C PRO A 334 -23.08 -7.93 -11.05
N ALA A 335 -22.68 -7.87 -9.78
CA ALA A 335 -23.58 -7.64 -8.66
C ALA A 335 -24.09 -6.19 -8.67
N CYS A 336 -25.33 -5.98 -8.21
CA CYS A 336 -25.96 -4.67 -8.16
C CYS A 336 -26.36 -4.33 -6.73
N TYR A 337 -25.69 -3.35 -6.13
CA TYR A 337 -26.01 -2.80 -4.81
C TYR A 337 -26.98 -1.62 -4.90
N ALA A 338 -27.19 -1.04 -6.08
CA ALA A 338 -28.10 0.09 -6.30
C ALA A 338 -29.20 -0.22 -7.34
N PRO A 339 -30.10 -1.21 -7.10
CA PRO A 339 -31.05 -1.70 -8.10
C PRO A 339 -32.14 -0.69 -8.52
N TYR A 340 -32.37 0.37 -7.73
CA TYR A 340 -33.47 1.32 -7.94
C TYR A 340 -33.03 2.80 -8.03
N GLY A 341 -31.75 3.08 -8.29
CA GLY A 341 -31.23 4.43 -8.47
C GLY A 341 -30.21 4.88 -7.40
N ASN A 342 -30.10 6.20 -7.22
CA ASN A 342 -28.96 6.86 -6.56
C ASN A 342 -28.59 6.29 -5.19
N ARG A 343 -27.29 6.02 -5.02
CA ARG A 343 -26.68 5.61 -3.76
C ARG A 343 -26.50 6.80 -2.82
N SER A 344 -26.77 6.60 -1.53
CA SER A 344 -26.39 7.56 -0.49
C SER A 344 -24.90 7.44 -0.21
N LEU A 345 -24.11 8.43 -0.64
CA LEU A 345 -22.68 8.46 -0.39
C LEU A 345 -22.36 9.02 1.00
N LEU A 346 -21.24 8.58 1.56
CA LEU A 346 -20.68 9.19 2.76
C LEU A 346 -20.25 10.63 2.46
N PRO A 347 -20.45 11.58 3.41
CA PRO A 347 -19.93 12.93 3.30
C PRO A 347 -18.41 12.99 3.09
N GLU A 348 -17.93 14.00 2.38
CA GLU A 348 -16.48 14.20 2.17
C GLU A 348 -15.69 14.35 3.48
N MET A 349 -16.35 14.91 4.51
CA MET A 349 -15.79 15.16 5.85
C MET A 349 -15.91 13.98 6.81
N SER A 350 -16.49 12.85 6.39
CA SER A 350 -16.62 11.67 7.24
C SER A 350 -15.24 11.10 7.61
N ASP A 351 -15.14 10.53 8.81
CA ASP A 351 -13.95 9.79 9.22
C ASP A 351 -13.82 8.51 8.38
N LEU A 352 -12.97 8.58 7.36
CA LEU A 352 -12.72 7.48 6.43
C LEU A 352 -11.97 6.31 7.09
N GLU A 353 -11.49 6.48 8.33
CA GLU A 353 -10.91 5.40 9.12
C GLU A 353 -11.97 4.39 9.57
N THR A 354 -13.26 4.74 9.48
CA THR A 354 -14.42 3.88 9.77
C THR A 354 -14.85 2.96 8.63
N LEU A 355 -14.25 3.10 7.44
CA LEU A 355 -14.49 2.23 6.25
C LEU A 355 -13.85 0.84 6.39
N GLY A 356 -13.80 0.33 7.61
CA GLY A 356 -13.14 -0.90 8.00
C GLY A 356 -12.83 -0.92 9.50
#